data_AF-A0A6C0CJ52-F1
#
_entry.id   AF-A0A6C0CJ52-F1
#
_cell.length_a   1.000
_cell.length_b   1.000
_cell.length_c   1.000
_cell.angle_alpha   90.00
_cell.angle_beta   90.00
_cell.angle_gamma   90.00
#
_symmetry.space_group_name_H-M   'P 1'
#
loop_
_entity.id
_entity.type
_entity.pdbx_description
1 polymer ?
#
loop_
_entity_poly.entity_id
_entity_poly.type
_entity_poly.pdbx_seq_one_letter_code
_entity_poly.pdbx_strand_id
1 'polypeptide(L)'
;MKVKCINPKLTKIPLPKVQETRELSVFWCDDGWSYIPQKSIRRKFMSDSATDIAEYIEEVWSGLVPGRVLYDEKLMFTTYQSKRKMWMESTFDYKELFVEEGP
;
A
#
# COMPACT_ATOMS: atom_id res chain seq x y z
N MET A 1 5.09 -13.32 -8.13
CA MET A 1 4.09 -13.56 -7.05
C MET A 1 2.74 -13.76 -7.72
N LYS A 2 2.02 -14.87 -7.48
CA LYS A 2 0.68 -15.08 -8.07
C LYS A 2 -0.37 -14.64 -7.06
N VAL A 3 -1.26 -13.74 -7.47
CA VAL A 3 -2.32 -13.18 -6.62
C VAL A 3 -3.65 -13.84 -7.02
N LYS A 4 -4.46 -14.24 -6.04
CA LYS A 4 -5.85 -14.70 -6.24
C LYS A 4 -6.80 -13.76 -5.49
N CYS A 5 -7.77 -13.21 -6.21
CA CYS A 5 -8.89 -12.48 -5.60
C CYS A 5 -9.87 -13.47 -4.97
N ILE A 6 -10.25 -13.25 -3.71
CA ILE A 6 -11.27 -14.05 -3.02
C ILE A 6 -12.59 -13.28 -3.07
N ASN A 7 -13.68 -14.01 -3.35
CA ASN A 7 -15.04 -13.46 -3.37
C ASN A 7 -15.47 -13.13 -1.92
N PRO A 8 -15.78 -11.86 -1.57
CA PRO A 8 -15.93 -11.45 -0.17
C PRO A 8 -17.28 -11.89 0.39
N LYS A 9 -17.30 -12.92 1.25
CA LYS A 9 -18.42 -13.14 2.16
C LYS A 9 -18.29 -12.17 3.34
N LEU A 10 -19.23 -11.22 3.43
CA LEU A 10 -19.36 -10.26 4.52
C LEU A 10 -19.49 -10.99 5.86
N THR A 11 -18.39 -11.10 6.58
CA THR A 11 -18.36 -11.52 7.98
C THR A 11 -17.67 -10.41 8.76
N LYS A 12 -18.21 -10.04 9.92
CA LYS A 12 -17.59 -9.07 10.85
C LYS A 12 -16.31 -9.70 11.38
N ILE A 13 -15.21 -9.52 10.67
CA ILE A 13 -13.90 -10.02 11.08
C ILE A 13 -13.43 -9.09 12.21
N PRO A 14 -13.16 -9.61 13.43
CA PRO A 14 -12.59 -8.79 14.48
C PRO A 14 -11.26 -8.24 13.99
N LEU A 15 -11.10 -6.91 14.07
CA LEU A 15 -9.88 -6.25 13.63
C LEU A 15 -8.69 -6.85 14.38
N PRO A 16 -7.61 -7.21 13.67
CA PRO A 16 -6.42 -7.69 14.35
C PRO A 16 -5.90 -6.60 15.30
N LYS A 17 -5.27 -7.01 16.40
CA LYS A 17 -4.72 -6.04 17.37
C LYS A 17 -3.68 -5.16 16.67
N VAL A 18 -3.84 -3.84 16.79
CA VAL A 18 -2.85 -2.87 16.32
C VAL A 18 -1.53 -3.14 17.04
N GLN A 19 -0.45 -3.23 16.26
CA GLN A 19 0.91 -3.37 16.77
C GLN A 19 1.60 -2.01 16.85
N GLU A 20 1.56 -1.24 15.75
CA GLU A 20 2.19 0.06 15.64
C GLU A 20 1.38 0.93 14.70
N THR A 21 1.15 2.19 15.06
CA THR A 21 0.58 3.21 14.17
C THR A 21 1.55 4.38 14.11
N ARG A 22 1.86 4.84 12.90
CA ARG A 22 2.72 5.99 12.67
C ARG A 22 2.28 6.81 11.47
N GLU A 23 2.50 8.11 11.54
CA GLU A 23 2.34 9.01 10.39
C GLU A 23 3.54 8.83 9.44
N LEU A 24 3.27 8.65 8.16
CA LEU A 24 4.26 8.61 7.09
C LEU A 24 4.04 9.77 6.14
N SER A 25 5.13 10.25 5.54
CA SER A 25 5.08 11.22 4.45
C SER A 25 5.26 10.48 3.13
N VAL A 26 4.39 10.77 2.17
CA VAL A 26 4.49 10.28 0.80
C VAL A 26 4.73 11.47 -0.12
N PHE A 27 5.81 11.41 -0.89
CA PHE A 27 6.17 12.46 -1.84
C PHE A 27 5.94 11.96 -3.27
N TRP A 28 4.99 12.55 -3.97
CA TRP A 28 4.70 12.26 -5.37
C TRP A 28 5.56 13.16 -6.25
N CYS A 29 6.36 12.54 -7.12
CA CYS A 29 7.35 13.24 -7.93
C CYS A 29 7.05 13.14 -9.43
N ASP A 30 7.66 14.04 -10.19
CA ASP A 30 7.53 14.13 -11.65
C ASP A 30 8.23 13.01 -12.44
N ASP A 31 9.12 12.27 -11.79
CA ASP A 31 9.78 11.07 -12.32
C ASP A 31 8.85 9.83 -12.36
N GLY A 32 7.60 10.00 -11.92
CA GLY A 32 6.59 8.96 -11.82
C GLY A 32 6.75 8.04 -10.60
N TRP A 33 7.66 8.36 -9.68
CA TRP A 33 7.79 7.65 -8.41
C TRP A 33 7.11 8.41 -7.27
N SER A 34 6.61 7.64 -6.30
CA SER A 34 6.30 8.14 -4.97
C SER A 34 7.33 7.63 -3.97
N TYR A 35 7.79 8.51 -3.09
CA TYR A 35 8.85 8.23 -2.13
C TYR A 35 8.31 8.22 -0.71
N ILE A 36 8.71 7.23 0.09
CA ILE A 36 8.32 7.10 1.50
C ILE A 36 9.60 7.00 2.34
N PRO A 37 10.22 8.14 2.72
CA PRO A 37 11.55 8.16 3.33
C PRO A 37 11.62 7.38 4.65
N GLN A 38 10.59 7.48 5.49
CA GLN A 38 10.53 6.78 6.78
C GLN A 38 10.53 5.25 6.64
N LYS A 39 10.26 4.73 5.43
CA LYS A 39 10.34 3.30 5.12
C LYS A 39 11.53 2.94 4.23
N SER A 40 12.28 3.93 3.73
CA SER A 40 13.36 3.72 2.76
C SER A 40 12.87 2.93 1.54
N ILE A 41 11.73 3.33 0.98
CA ILE A 41 11.15 2.74 -0.23
C ILE A 41 10.67 3.81 -1.20
N ARG A 42 10.58 3.43 -2.47
CA ARG A 42 9.87 4.16 -3.52
C ARG A 42 8.91 3.22 -4.24
N ARG A 43 7.84 3.79 -4.80
CA ARG A 43 6.77 3.05 -5.46
C ARG A 43 6.39 3.70 -6.78
N LYS A 44 5.98 2.90 -7.76
CA LYS A 44 5.49 3.38 -9.05
C LYS A 44 4.30 2.56 -9.48
N PHE A 45 3.29 3.24 -9.98
CA PHE A 45 2.14 2.64 -10.63
C PHE A 45 2.29 2.86 -12.14
N MET A 46 2.23 1.79 -12.91
CA MET A 46 2.23 1.85 -14.37
C MET A 46 0.92 1.27 -14.85
N SER A 47 0.13 2.06 -15.56
CA SER A 47 -1.04 1.55 -16.28
C SER A 47 -0.63 1.27 -17.72
N ASP A 48 -0.75 0.03 -18.17
CA ASP A 48 -0.67 -0.26 -19.60
C ASP A 48 -2.05 0.00 -20.22
N SER A 49 -2.15 1.07 -21.01
CA SER A 49 -3.36 1.46 -21.71
C SER A 49 -3.86 0.43 -22.72
N ALA A 50 -3.04 -0.56 -23.10
CA ALA A 50 -3.43 -1.61 -24.03
C ALA A 50 -4.03 -2.85 -23.35
N THR A 51 -3.74 -3.08 -22.07
CA THR A 51 -4.11 -4.33 -21.38
C THR A 51 -4.99 -4.13 -20.14
N ASP A 52 -5.31 -2.89 -19.77
CA ASP A 52 -6.01 -2.53 -18.51
C ASP A 52 -5.31 -3.08 -17.25
N ILE A 53 -4.04 -3.47 -17.37
CA ILE A 53 -3.24 -3.97 -16.26
C ILE A 53 -2.53 -2.78 -15.60
N ALA A 54 -2.81 -2.58 -14.31
CA ALA A 54 -2.03 -1.70 -13.45
C ALA A 54 -0.91 -2.52 -12.79
N GLU A 55 0.34 -2.24 -13.17
CA GLU A 55 1.51 -2.79 -12.52
C GLU A 55 1.92 -1.92 -11.34
N TYR A 56 2.22 -2.58 -10.22
CA TYR A 56 2.75 -1.96 -9.02
C TYR A 56 4.18 -2.41 -8.80
N ILE A 57 5.10 -1.45 -8.74
CA ILE A 57 6.51 -1.67 -8.41
C ILE A 57 6.81 -1.01 -7.07
N GLU A 58 7.43 -1.75 -6.15
CA GLU A 58 7.98 -1.24 -4.90
C GLU A 58 9.45 -1.63 -4.82
N GLU A 59 10.32 -0.65 -4.57
CA GLU A 59 11.75 -0.84 -4.47
C GLU A 59 12.28 -0.24 -3.18
N VAL A 60 13.30 -0.89 -2.60
CA VAL A 60 14.11 -0.27 -1.55
C VAL A 60 14.83 0.92 -2.16
N TRP A 61 14.73 2.05 -1.49
CA TRP A 61 15.36 3.28 -1.91
C TRP A 61 15.91 4.00 -0.68
N SER A 62 17.18 4.37 -0.76
CA SER A 62 17.86 5.13 0.28
C SER A 62 18.56 6.30 -0.39
N GLY A 63 18.37 7.51 0.14
CA GLY A 63 18.98 8.71 -0.39
C GLY A 63 18.05 9.92 -0.42
N LEU A 64 18.42 10.90 -1.23
CA LEU A 64 17.66 12.12 -1.47
C LEU A 64 16.67 11.92 -2.60
N VAL A 65 15.46 12.48 -2.46
CA VAL A 65 14.40 12.38 -3.48
C VAL A 65 14.93 13.04 -4.76
N PRO A 66 15.16 12.28 -5.85
CA PRO A 66 15.82 12.79 -7.04
C PRO A 66 14.90 13.62 -7.93
N GLY A 67 13.58 13.34 -7.89
CA GLY A 67 12.56 14.07 -8.65
C GLY A 67 12.09 15.34 -7.95
N ARG A 68 11.42 16.21 -8.71
CA ARG A 68 10.74 17.37 -8.13
C ARG A 68 9.47 16.90 -7.46
N VAL A 69 9.32 17.20 -6.17
CA VAL A 69 8.08 16.95 -5.44
C VAL A 69 6.96 17.79 -6.05
N LEU A 70 5.94 17.12 -6.59
CA LEU A 70 4.73 17.73 -7.14
C LEU A 70 3.66 17.88 -6.06
N TYR A 71 3.54 16.87 -5.19
CA TYR A 71 2.56 16.80 -4.13
C TYR A 71 3.10 15.97 -2.97
N ASP A 72 2.85 16.38 -1.74
CA ASP A 72 3.15 15.61 -0.55
C ASP A 72 1.87 15.38 0.27
N GLU A 73 1.79 14.20 0.89
CA GLU A 73 0.70 13.85 1.78
C GLU A 73 1.19 13.11 3.01
N LYS A 74 0.41 13.25 4.08
CA LYS A 74 0.61 12.54 5.34
C LYS A 74 -0.41 11.40 5.43
N LEU A 75 0.08 10.18 5.58
CA LEU A 75 -0.75 8.99 5.69
C LEU A 75 -0.53 8.30 7.03
N MET A 76 -1.61 7.83 7.63
CA MET A 76 -1.53 6.97 8.81
C MET A 76 -1.22 5.53 8.37
N PHE A 77 -0.06 5.04 8.76
CA PHE A 77 0.37 3.66 8.54
C PHE A 77 0.22 2.85 9.82
N THR A 78 -0.65 1.86 9.78
CA THR A 78 -0.92 0.95 10.91
C THR A 78 -0.49 -0.46 10.56
N THR A 79 0.35 -1.05 11.40
CA THR A 79 0.67 -2.47 11.40
C THR A 79 -0.16 -3.19 12.44
N TYR A 80 -0.47 -4.45 12.17
CA TYR A 80 -1.30 -5.29 13.03
C TYR A 80 -0.53 -6.56 13.37
N GLN A 81 -0.81 -7.14 14.54
CA GLN A 81 -0.10 -8.32 15.07
C GLN A 81 -0.31 -9.60 14.25
N SER A 82 -1.34 -9.67 13.40
CA SER A 82 -1.64 -10.86 12.57
C SER A 82 -0.88 -10.84 11.24
N LYS A 83 -0.85 -11.99 10.54
CA LYS A 83 -0.35 -12.12 9.15
C LYS A 83 -0.80 -10.95 8.27
N ARG A 84 0.04 -10.59 7.28
CA ARG A 84 -0.22 -9.49 6.33
C ARG A 84 -1.59 -9.67 5.66
N LYS A 85 -2.48 -8.74 5.96
CA LYS A 85 -3.82 -8.64 5.37
C LYS A 85 -3.99 -7.22 4.84
N MET A 86 -4.51 -7.08 3.62
CA MET A 86 -4.88 -5.79 3.06
C MET A 86 -6.40 -5.63 3.13
N TRP A 87 -6.83 -4.52 3.71
CA TRP A 87 -8.23 -4.16 3.87
C TRP A 87 -8.48 -2.83 3.16
N MET A 88 -9.63 -2.69 2.53
CA MET A 88 -10.13 -1.38 2.12
C MET A 88 -11.13 -0.91 3.17
N GLU A 89 -10.87 0.27 3.73
CA GLU A 89 -11.79 0.95 4.61
C GLU A 89 -12.91 1.58 3.75
N SER A 90 -14.15 1.18 4.02
CA SER A 90 -15.37 1.84 3.54
C SER A 90 -16.04 2.48 4.74
N THR A 91 -16.82 3.54 4.51
CA THR A 91 -17.34 4.51 5.48
C THR A 91 -17.91 3.96 6.80
N PHE A 92 -18.34 2.69 6.83
CA PHE A 92 -18.80 2.00 8.04
C PHE A 92 -18.35 0.52 8.15
N ASP A 93 -17.55 0.02 7.21
CA ASP A 93 -17.20 -1.41 7.09
C ASP A 93 -15.82 -1.61 6.42
N TYR A 94 -15.11 -2.68 6.80
CA TYR A 94 -13.85 -3.07 6.15
C TYR A 94 -14.08 -4.25 5.21
N LYS A 95 -13.62 -4.14 3.95
CA LYS A 95 -13.59 -5.25 3.00
C LYS A 95 -12.19 -5.87 2.98
N GLU A 96 -12.07 -7.15 3.33
CA GLU A 96 -10.85 -7.94 3.16
C GLU A 96 -10.64 -8.17 1.66
N LEU A 97 -9.59 -7.56 1.10
CA LEU A 97 -9.29 -7.70 -0.34
C LEU A 97 -8.23 -8.76 -0.60
N PHE A 98 -7.31 -8.99 0.35
CA PHE A 98 -6.19 -9.91 0.16
C PHE A 98 -5.74 -10.60 1.45
N VAL A 99 -5.46 -11.89 1.33
CA VAL A 99 -4.67 -12.66 2.30
C VAL A 99 -3.39 -13.09 1.58
N GLU A 100 -2.24 -12.65 2.08
CA GLU A 100 -0.96 -13.21 1.65
C GLU A 100 -0.84 -14.60 2.28
N GLU A 101 -0.92 -15.66 1.47
CA GLU A 101 -0.48 -16.98 1.94
C GLU A 101 1.04 -16.89 2.16
N GLY A 102 1.47 -17.15 3.40
CA GLY A 102 2.88 -17.27 3.74
C GLY A 102 3.52 -18.46 2.99
N PRO A 103 4.86 -18.58 3.03
CA PRO A 103 5.62 -19.54 2.24
C PRO A 103 5.16 -20.99 2.39
#